data_AF-Q55D65-F1
#
_entry.id   AF-Q55D65-F1
#
_cell.length_a   1.000
_cell.length_b   1.000
_cell.length_c   1.000
_cell.angle_alpha   90.00
_cell.angle_beta   90.00
_cell.angle_gamma   90.00
#
_symmetry.space_group_name_H-M   'P 1'
#
loop_
_entity.id
_entity.type
_entity.pdbx_description
1 polymer ?
#
loop_
_entity_poly.entity_id
_entity_poly.type
_entity_poly.pdbx_seq_one_letter_code
_entity_poly.pdbx_strand_id
1 'polypeptide(L)'
;MNIGALLWVLFLVACSFTILYEYFAPRLEKKKWDKKKFIKDNFEMNKEKSDIVDKKQKKHNSLAKENEIKRREKLLNDLLNKLVFDKNKETENNRKLGKRLIDDNENKDEMNNNNYLSETERIIKEQDIEYYKSLETDQLLKLLKEKDINDKKEEQEKLKKQKQERLQFLKLNLKPEPPIDNENSIKLLIKLPNGENIQRRFLKTDTINDIYDFIDSRDQISFKYSLATNYPKKVYKNDENIKLKSTLEELNITNLATFYLIEF
;
A
#
# COMPACT_ATOMS: atom_id res chain seq x y z
N MET A 1 52.27 -5.07 -37.15
CA MET A 1 50.85 -4.76 -36.86
C MET A 1 50.81 -3.45 -36.08
N ASN A 2 50.16 -2.42 -36.61
CA ASN A 2 50.21 -1.07 -36.03
C ASN A 2 49.38 -1.01 -34.74
N ILE A 3 50.04 -0.95 -33.60
CA ILE A 3 49.42 -0.76 -32.26
C ILE A 3 48.45 0.44 -32.24
N GLY A 4 48.75 1.50 -33.00
CA GLY A 4 47.87 2.67 -33.13
C GLY A 4 46.50 2.34 -33.74
N ALA A 5 46.43 1.41 -34.71
CA ALA A 5 45.16 1.00 -35.29
C ALA A 5 44.30 0.21 -34.28
N LEU A 6 44.94 -0.61 -33.45
CA LEU A 6 44.26 -1.41 -32.43
C LEU A 6 43.69 -0.53 -31.30
N LEU A 7 44.43 0.50 -30.88
CA LEU A 7 43.95 1.52 -29.94
C LEU A 7 42.77 2.33 -30.50
N TRP A 8 42.79 2.66 -31.79
CA TRP A 8 41.70 3.42 -32.42
C TRP A 8 40.42 2.60 -32.54
N VAL A 9 40.53 1.31 -32.86
CA VAL A 9 39.38 0.38 -32.85
C VAL A 9 38.81 0.23 -31.44
N LEU A 10 39.66 0.09 -30.41
CA LEU A 10 39.21 0.02 -29.02
C LEU A 10 38.49 1.30 -28.57
N PHE A 11 38.97 2.47 -29.01
CA PHE A 11 38.30 3.75 -28.73
C PHE A 11 36.91 3.84 -29.39
N LEU A 12 36.77 3.37 -30.64
CA LEU A 12 35.49 3.33 -31.32
C LEU A 12 34.50 2.36 -30.66
N VAL A 13 34.96 1.20 -30.19
CA VAL A 13 34.11 0.25 -29.45
C VAL A 13 33.69 0.82 -28.09
N ALA A 14 34.59 1.51 -27.38
CA ALA A 14 34.25 2.16 -26.12
C ALA A 14 33.21 3.28 -26.33
N CYS A 15 33.38 4.13 -27.36
CA CYS A 15 32.42 5.17 -27.71
C CYS A 15 31.06 4.62 -28.12
N SER A 16 31.02 3.53 -28.90
CA SER A 16 29.74 2.92 -29.28
C SER A 16 29.04 2.29 -28.07
N PHE A 17 29.79 1.69 -27.14
CA PHE A 17 29.24 1.15 -25.90
C PHE A 17 28.69 2.24 -24.98
N THR A 18 29.38 3.39 -24.85
CA THR A 18 28.86 4.52 -24.07
C THR A 18 27.61 5.12 -24.69
N ILE A 19 27.54 5.25 -26.02
CA ILE A 19 26.34 5.72 -26.72
C ILE A 19 25.20 4.70 -26.54
N LEU A 20 25.49 3.40 -26.61
CA LEU A 20 24.49 2.36 -26.37
C LEU A 20 23.98 2.41 -24.94
N TYR A 21 24.87 2.61 -23.96
CA TYR A 21 24.50 2.72 -22.56
C TYR A 21 23.70 3.98 -22.29
N GLU A 22 24.08 5.13 -22.86
CA GLU A 22 23.35 6.39 -22.71
C GLU A 22 21.97 6.35 -23.40
N TYR A 23 21.84 5.62 -24.51
CA TYR A 23 20.57 5.41 -25.20
C TYR A 23 19.67 4.36 -24.51
N PHE A 24 20.24 3.29 -23.93
CA PHE A 24 19.47 2.24 -23.23
C PHE A 24 19.24 2.51 -21.74
N ALA A 25 20.09 3.31 -21.08
CA ALA A 25 19.98 3.56 -19.64
C ALA A 25 18.81 4.45 -19.17
N PRO A 26 18.11 5.27 -19.97
CA PRO A 26 17.12 6.17 -19.40
C PRO A 26 15.75 5.52 -19.12
N ARG A 27 15.64 4.17 -19.08
CA ARG A 27 14.36 3.49 -18.74
C ARG A 27 14.34 2.70 -17.43
N LEU A 28 15.39 2.77 -16.61
CA LEU A 28 15.39 2.17 -15.27
C LEU A 28 15.24 3.21 -14.16
N GLU A 29 14.36 4.21 -14.34
CA GLU A 29 13.85 4.94 -13.18
C GLU A 29 13.09 3.95 -12.30
N LYS A 30 13.72 3.57 -11.19
CA LYS A 30 13.11 2.82 -10.10
C LYS A 30 11.88 3.62 -9.65
N LYS A 31 10.69 3.26 -10.14
CA LYS A 31 9.41 3.74 -9.62
C LYS A 31 9.48 3.60 -8.10
N LYS A 32 9.70 4.70 -7.39
CA LYS A 32 9.63 4.72 -5.93
C LYS A 32 8.18 4.34 -5.59
N TRP A 33 8.02 3.18 -4.99
CA TRP A 33 6.72 2.64 -4.59
C TRP A 33 6.15 3.55 -3.51
N ASP A 34 5.25 4.46 -3.88
CA ASP A 34 4.57 5.33 -2.92
C ASP A 34 3.48 4.52 -2.19
N LYS A 35 3.76 4.18 -0.93
CA LYS A 35 2.84 3.43 -0.05
C LYS A 35 1.47 4.13 0.08
N LYS A 36 1.42 5.48 0.06
CA LYS A 36 0.14 6.22 0.11
C LYS A 36 -0.67 6.01 -1.15
N LYS A 37 -0.02 6.04 -2.32
CA LYS A 37 -0.66 5.73 -3.60
C LYS A 37 -1.20 4.30 -3.63
N PHE A 38 -0.42 3.32 -3.18
CA PHE A 38 -0.87 1.93 -3.13
C PHE A 38 -2.08 1.71 -2.19
N ILE A 39 -2.10 2.34 -1.01
CA ILE A 39 -3.25 2.27 -0.10
C ILE A 39 -4.49 2.90 -0.75
N LYS A 40 -4.33 4.05 -1.41
CA LYS A 40 -5.41 4.72 -2.13
C LYS A 40 -5.92 3.87 -3.29
N ASP A 41 -5.03 3.33 -4.13
CA ASP A 41 -5.35 2.44 -5.24
C ASP A 41 -6.07 1.17 -4.75
N ASN A 42 -5.65 0.59 -3.62
CA ASN A 42 -6.34 -0.56 -3.02
C ASN A 42 -7.71 -0.20 -2.45
N PHE A 43 -7.85 0.97 -1.82
CA PHE A 43 -9.13 1.45 -1.31
C PHE A 43 -10.10 1.74 -2.46
N GLU A 44 -9.64 2.38 -3.53
CA GLU A 44 -10.41 2.64 -4.74
C GLU A 44 -10.78 1.33 -5.45
N MET A 45 -9.85 0.39 -5.59
CA MET A 45 -10.13 -0.94 -6.15
C MET A 45 -11.14 -1.71 -5.30
N ASN A 46 -11.08 -1.63 -3.97
CA ASN A 46 -12.06 -2.29 -3.09
C ASN A 46 -13.43 -1.63 -3.19
N LYS A 47 -13.48 -0.29 -3.30
CA LYS A 47 -14.71 0.46 -3.53
C LYS A 47 -15.32 0.11 -4.90
N GLU A 48 -14.51 0.05 -5.95
CA GLU A 48 -14.94 -0.34 -7.30
C GLU A 48 -15.47 -1.78 -7.31
N LYS A 49 -14.80 -2.72 -6.63
CA LYS A 49 -15.30 -4.09 -6.46
C LYS A 49 -16.64 -4.13 -5.74
N SER A 50 -16.81 -3.35 -4.66
CA SER A 50 -18.09 -3.20 -3.96
C SER A 50 -19.17 -2.65 -4.88
N ASP A 51 -18.89 -1.58 -5.60
CA ASP A 51 -19.83 -0.95 -6.54
C ASP A 51 -20.22 -1.90 -7.69
N ILE A 52 -19.29 -2.75 -8.17
CA ILE A 52 -19.56 -3.78 -9.18
C ILE A 52 -20.50 -4.85 -8.62
N VAL A 53 -20.27 -5.31 -7.39
CA VAL A 53 -21.14 -6.29 -6.72
C VAL A 53 -22.54 -5.71 -6.53
N ASP A 54 -22.65 -4.48 -6.04
CA ASP A 54 -23.92 -3.79 -5.85
C ASP A 54 -24.68 -3.59 -7.16
N LYS A 55 -23.98 -3.22 -8.24
CA LYS A 55 -24.58 -3.10 -9.59
C LYS A 55 -25.08 -4.45 -10.10
N LYS A 56 -24.30 -5.54 -9.90
CA LYS A 56 -24.71 -6.89 -10.29
C LYS A 56 -25.93 -7.33 -9.49
N GLN A 57 -25.97 -7.08 -8.18
CA GLN A 57 -27.11 -7.40 -7.32
C GLN A 57 -28.37 -6.63 -7.73
N LYS A 58 -28.24 -5.32 -7.98
CA LYS A 58 -29.36 -4.49 -8.48
C LYS A 58 -29.89 -5.01 -9.81
N LYS A 59 -29.00 -5.40 -10.74
CA LYS A 59 -29.37 -5.98 -12.03
C LYS A 59 -30.06 -7.34 -11.88
N HIS A 60 -29.58 -8.19 -10.98
CA HIS A 60 -30.21 -9.47 -10.67
C HIS A 60 -31.62 -9.27 -10.10
N ASN A 61 -31.76 -8.37 -9.12
CA ASN A 61 -33.05 -8.06 -8.49
C ASN A 61 -34.04 -7.43 -9.49
N SER A 62 -33.59 -6.56 -10.40
CA SER A 62 -34.46 -6.00 -11.44
C SER A 62 -34.91 -7.05 -12.44
N LEU A 63 -34.00 -7.94 -12.86
CA LEU A 63 -34.31 -9.04 -13.78
C LEU A 63 -35.28 -10.06 -13.14
N ALA A 64 -35.09 -10.36 -11.86
CA ALA A 64 -36.00 -11.20 -11.10
C ALA A 64 -37.41 -10.60 -11.04
N LYS A 65 -37.53 -9.30 -10.74
CA LYS A 65 -38.81 -8.57 -10.76
C LYS A 65 -39.46 -8.57 -12.14
N GLU A 66 -38.70 -8.34 -13.20
CA GLU A 66 -39.22 -8.38 -14.58
C GLU A 66 -39.76 -9.76 -14.96
N ASN A 67 -39.02 -10.81 -14.63
CA ASN A 67 -39.45 -12.19 -14.87
C ASN A 67 -40.70 -12.55 -14.08
N GLU A 68 -40.81 -12.06 -12.84
CA GLU A 68 -41.98 -12.25 -12.00
C GLU A 68 -43.22 -11.54 -12.59
N ILE A 69 -43.06 -10.31 -13.09
CA ILE A 69 -44.12 -9.58 -13.82
C ILE A 69 -44.56 -10.35 -15.06
N LYS A 70 -43.61 -10.81 -15.90
CA LYS A 70 -43.91 -11.62 -17.10
C LYS A 70 -44.66 -12.91 -16.76
N ARG A 71 -44.31 -13.57 -15.64
CA ARG A 71 -45.04 -14.75 -15.14
C ARG A 71 -46.47 -14.40 -14.74
N ARG A 72 -46.66 -13.29 -14.02
CA ARG A 72 -47.99 -12.80 -13.62
C ARG A 72 -48.85 -12.44 -14.84
N GLU A 73 -48.31 -11.72 -15.80
CA GLU A 73 -49.01 -11.35 -17.04
C GLU A 73 -49.43 -12.58 -17.84
N LYS A 74 -48.53 -13.56 -17.98
CA LYS A 74 -48.85 -14.83 -18.62
C LYS A 74 -50.00 -15.54 -17.90
N LEU A 75 -49.92 -15.64 -16.57
CA LEU A 75 -50.96 -16.26 -15.76
C LEU A 75 -52.30 -15.53 -15.91
N LEU A 76 -52.29 -14.19 -15.93
CA LEU A 76 -53.48 -13.37 -16.09
C LEU A 76 -54.11 -13.55 -17.47
N ASN A 77 -53.30 -13.60 -18.53
CA ASN A 77 -53.75 -13.91 -19.89
C ASN A 77 -54.31 -15.33 -20.01
N ASP A 78 -53.65 -16.31 -19.39
CA ASP A 78 -54.11 -17.70 -19.35
C ASP A 78 -55.47 -17.79 -18.64
N LEU A 79 -55.64 -17.08 -17.52
CA LEU A 79 -56.91 -16.97 -16.81
C LEU A 79 -57.99 -16.29 -17.66
N LEU A 80 -57.66 -15.21 -18.36
CA LEU A 80 -58.62 -14.46 -19.19
C LEU A 80 -59.09 -15.30 -20.38
N ASN A 81 -58.17 -16.00 -21.04
CA ASN A 81 -58.49 -16.96 -22.11
C ASN A 81 -59.38 -18.09 -21.60
N LYS A 82 -59.08 -18.61 -20.40
CA LYS A 82 -59.89 -19.64 -19.75
C LYS A 82 -61.30 -19.14 -19.44
N LEU A 83 -61.45 -17.90 -18.94
CA LEU A 83 -62.75 -17.29 -18.65
C LEU A 83 -63.60 -17.06 -19.91
N VAL A 84 -62.97 -16.64 -21.01
CA VAL A 84 -63.64 -16.48 -22.31
C VAL A 84 -64.06 -17.84 -22.89
N PHE A 85 -63.22 -18.86 -22.75
CA PHE A 85 -63.50 -20.22 -23.19
C PHE A 85 -64.57 -20.90 -22.33
N ASP A 86 -64.53 -20.72 -21.01
CA ASP A 86 -65.49 -21.25 -20.05
C ASP A 86 -66.86 -20.63 -20.28
N LYS A 87 -67.02 -19.31 -20.52
CA LYS A 87 -68.32 -18.74 -20.93
C LYS A 87 -68.96 -19.42 -22.15
N ASN A 88 -68.14 -19.86 -23.11
CA ASN A 88 -68.61 -20.50 -24.34
C ASN A 88 -68.95 -22.00 -24.13
N LYS A 89 -68.44 -22.63 -23.06
CA LYS A 89 -68.54 -24.08 -22.79
C LYS A 89 -69.37 -24.41 -21.54
N GLU A 90 -69.55 -23.46 -20.63
CA GLU A 90 -70.37 -23.49 -19.42
C GLU A 90 -71.87 -23.68 -19.73
N THR A 91 -72.29 -23.34 -20.94
CA THR A 91 -73.62 -23.71 -21.45
C THR A 91 -73.83 -25.23 -21.52
N GLU A 92 -72.76 -26.03 -21.70
CA GLU A 92 -72.91 -27.46 -22.03
C GLU A 92 -72.21 -28.44 -21.07
N ASN A 93 -71.11 -28.09 -20.40
CA ASN A 93 -70.28 -29.06 -19.65
C ASN A 93 -70.18 -28.89 -18.13
N ASN A 94 -70.94 -27.96 -17.53
CA ASN A 94 -70.92 -27.68 -16.08
C ASN A 94 -71.25 -28.90 -15.19
N ARG A 95 -71.79 -29.98 -15.74
CA ARG A 95 -72.13 -31.21 -14.98
C ARG A 95 -70.98 -32.21 -14.80
N LYS A 96 -69.99 -32.29 -15.69
CA LYS A 96 -68.94 -33.34 -15.64
C LYS A 96 -67.62 -32.88 -15.01
N LEU A 97 -67.36 -31.57 -14.98
CA LEU A 97 -66.09 -30.97 -14.55
C LEU A 97 -65.90 -31.00 -13.02
N GLY A 98 -66.98 -30.85 -12.24
CA GLY A 98 -66.89 -30.63 -10.79
C GLY A 98 -66.17 -31.71 -9.97
N LYS A 99 -66.26 -32.99 -10.38
CA LYS A 99 -65.69 -34.10 -9.59
C LYS A 99 -64.18 -34.31 -9.80
N ARG A 100 -63.67 -34.10 -11.03
CA ARG A 100 -62.22 -34.17 -11.31
C ARG A 100 -61.45 -32.97 -10.74
N LEU A 101 -62.11 -31.82 -10.65
CA LEU A 101 -61.50 -30.60 -10.09
C LEU A 101 -61.15 -30.73 -8.61
N ILE A 102 -61.88 -31.53 -7.83
CA ILE A 102 -61.58 -31.73 -6.40
C ILE A 102 -60.26 -32.50 -6.27
N ASP A 103 -60.14 -33.65 -6.95
CA ASP A 103 -58.92 -34.47 -6.93
C ASP A 103 -57.71 -33.72 -7.54
N ASP A 104 -57.91 -32.98 -8.64
CA ASP A 104 -56.84 -32.19 -9.27
C ASP A 104 -56.39 -31.01 -8.40
N ASN A 105 -57.30 -30.41 -7.62
CA ASN A 105 -56.96 -29.30 -6.72
C ASN A 105 -56.20 -29.80 -5.49
N GLU A 106 -56.63 -30.90 -4.87
CA GLU A 106 -55.90 -31.49 -3.73
C GLU A 106 -54.48 -31.86 -4.14
N ASN A 107 -54.31 -32.54 -5.28
CA ASN A 107 -52.97 -32.89 -5.79
C ASN A 107 -52.12 -31.65 -6.16
N LYS A 108 -52.73 -30.59 -6.71
CA LYS A 108 -52.02 -29.34 -7.02
C LYS A 108 -51.61 -28.59 -5.76
N ASP A 109 -52.48 -28.54 -4.76
CA ASP A 109 -52.19 -27.87 -3.49
C ASP A 109 -51.08 -28.59 -2.73
N GLU A 110 -51.11 -29.93 -2.71
CA GLU A 110 -50.01 -30.76 -2.19
C GLU A 110 -48.69 -30.53 -2.95
N MET A 111 -48.72 -30.55 -4.28
CA MET A 111 -47.53 -30.31 -5.11
C MET A 111 -46.95 -28.89 -4.90
N ASN A 112 -47.82 -27.87 -4.80
CA ASN A 112 -47.42 -26.49 -4.54
C ASN A 112 -46.79 -26.37 -3.15
N ASN A 113 -47.45 -26.91 -2.11
CA ASN A 113 -46.94 -26.88 -0.74
C ASN A 113 -45.56 -27.56 -0.63
N ASN A 114 -45.38 -28.73 -1.26
CA ASN A 114 -44.09 -29.41 -1.31
C ASN A 114 -43.02 -28.58 -2.04
N ASN A 115 -43.39 -27.90 -3.13
CA ASN A 115 -42.45 -27.03 -3.86
C ASN A 115 -42.07 -25.79 -3.05
N TYR A 116 -43.03 -25.14 -2.38
CA TYR A 116 -42.76 -24.02 -1.47
C TYR A 116 -41.86 -24.44 -0.30
N LEU A 117 -42.09 -25.62 0.28
CA LEU A 117 -41.26 -26.15 1.36
C LEU A 117 -39.84 -26.44 0.86
N SER A 118 -39.69 -27.09 -0.31
CA SER A 118 -38.40 -27.32 -0.96
C SER A 118 -37.64 -26.01 -1.28
N GLU A 119 -38.33 -24.98 -1.78
CA GLU A 119 -37.71 -23.69 -2.12
C GLU A 119 -37.33 -22.89 -0.86
N THR A 120 -38.17 -22.88 0.17
CA THR A 120 -37.85 -22.22 1.44
C THR A 120 -36.65 -22.87 2.13
N GLU A 121 -36.57 -24.20 2.12
CA GLU A 121 -35.38 -24.92 2.60
C GLU A 121 -34.11 -24.56 1.82
N ARG A 122 -34.20 -24.36 0.50
CA ARG A 122 -33.05 -23.92 -0.32
C ARG A 122 -32.61 -22.51 0.04
N ILE A 123 -33.55 -21.58 0.18
CA ILE A 123 -33.27 -20.19 0.54
C ILE A 123 -32.61 -20.10 1.92
N ILE A 124 -33.10 -20.85 2.91
CA ILE A 124 -32.51 -20.89 4.25
C ILE A 124 -31.07 -21.42 4.19
N LYS A 125 -30.84 -22.52 3.48
CA LYS A 125 -29.49 -23.09 3.30
C LYS A 125 -28.54 -22.10 2.63
N GLU A 126 -29.00 -21.37 1.61
CA GLU A 126 -28.19 -20.36 0.91
C GLU A 126 -27.85 -19.18 1.84
N GLN A 127 -28.82 -18.68 2.61
CA GLN A 127 -28.61 -17.62 3.59
C GLN A 127 -27.65 -18.04 4.70
N ASP A 128 -27.76 -19.28 5.20
CA ASP A 128 -26.84 -19.81 6.21
C ASP A 128 -25.40 -19.87 5.68
N ILE A 129 -25.22 -20.36 4.45
CA ILE A 129 -23.90 -20.41 3.79
C ILE A 129 -23.31 -18.99 3.65
N GLU A 130 -24.12 -18.02 3.20
CA GLU A 130 -23.69 -16.63 3.08
C GLU A 130 -23.36 -16.01 4.42
N TYR A 131 -24.15 -16.29 5.46
CA TYR A 131 -23.93 -15.81 6.82
C TYR A 131 -22.59 -16.31 7.39
N TYR A 132 -22.34 -17.63 7.33
CA TYR A 132 -21.08 -18.20 7.81
C TYR A 132 -19.87 -17.68 7.03
N LYS A 133 -20.00 -17.53 5.71
CA LYS A 133 -18.95 -16.95 4.87
C LYS A 133 -18.66 -15.49 5.25
N SER A 134 -19.70 -14.69 5.48
CA SER A 134 -19.54 -13.30 5.94
C SER A 134 -18.85 -13.26 7.30
N LEU A 135 -19.28 -14.10 8.24
CA LEU A 135 -18.71 -14.19 9.58
C LEU A 135 -17.21 -14.55 9.55
N GLU A 136 -16.83 -15.55 8.76
CA GLU A 136 -15.42 -15.93 8.56
C GLU A 136 -14.61 -14.77 7.97
N THR A 137 -15.16 -14.05 6.98
CA THR A 137 -14.46 -12.90 6.38
C THR A 137 -14.26 -11.77 7.37
N ASP A 138 -15.27 -11.45 8.19
CA ASP A 138 -15.16 -10.40 9.21
C ASP A 138 -14.16 -10.77 10.30
N GLN A 139 -14.14 -12.03 10.73
CA GLN A 139 -13.15 -12.55 11.67
C GLN A 139 -11.73 -12.46 11.09
N LEU A 140 -11.53 -12.91 9.84
CA LEU A 140 -10.24 -12.85 9.16
C LEU A 140 -9.76 -11.40 8.99
N LEU A 141 -10.64 -10.50 8.56
CA LEU A 141 -10.32 -9.07 8.42
C LEU A 141 -9.95 -8.43 9.75
N LYS A 142 -10.65 -8.79 10.84
CA LYS A 142 -10.33 -8.31 12.18
C LYS A 142 -8.94 -8.77 12.62
N LEU A 143 -8.63 -10.07 12.47
CA LEU A 143 -7.33 -10.63 12.81
C LEU A 143 -6.19 -10.00 12.00
N LEU A 144 -6.38 -9.78 10.70
CA LEU A 144 -5.39 -9.13 9.84
C LEU A 144 -5.15 -7.67 10.24
N LYS A 145 -6.19 -6.92 10.59
CA LYS A 145 -6.08 -5.53 11.07
C LYS A 145 -5.36 -5.46 12.41
N GLU A 146 -5.69 -6.36 13.34
CA GLU A 146 -5.06 -6.42 14.66
C GLU A 146 -3.57 -6.72 14.53
N LYS A 147 -3.20 -7.68 13.67
CA LYS A 147 -1.81 -7.99 13.36
C LYS A 147 -1.06 -6.80 12.76
N ASP A 148 -1.61 -6.14 11.74
CA ASP A 148 -0.97 -4.96 11.12
C ASP A 148 -0.78 -3.81 12.12
N ILE A 149 -1.73 -3.60 13.03
CA ILE A 149 -1.61 -2.61 14.11
C ILE A 149 -0.50 -3.02 15.09
N ASN A 150 -0.44 -4.29 15.49
CA ASN A 150 0.57 -4.79 16.41
C ASN A 150 1.97 -4.71 15.80
N ASP A 151 2.16 -5.18 14.56
CA ASP A 151 3.43 -5.13 13.84
C ASP A 151 3.95 -3.68 13.72
N LYS A 152 3.07 -2.72 13.42
CA LYS A 152 3.42 -1.29 13.38
C LYS A 152 3.80 -0.72 14.74
N LYS A 153 3.11 -1.13 15.81
CA LYS A 153 3.43 -0.71 17.18
C LYS A 153 4.80 -1.25 17.59
N GLU A 154 5.05 -2.54 17.38
CA GLU A 154 6.33 -3.19 17.67
C GLU A 154 7.49 -2.55 16.89
N GLU A 155 7.31 -2.24 15.60
CA GLU A 155 8.33 -1.55 14.80
C GLU A 155 8.62 -0.15 15.38
N GLN A 156 7.58 0.61 15.73
CA GLN A 156 7.75 1.95 16.31
C GLN A 156 8.42 1.92 17.69
N GLU A 157 8.04 0.97 18.55
CA GLU A 157 8.65 0.79 19.87
C GLU A 157 10.11 0.37 19.76
N LYS A 158 10.43 -0.55 18.84
CA LYS A 158 11.81 -0.96 18.56
C LYS A 158 12.66 0.21 18.08
N LEU A 159 12.16 1.02 17.15
CA LEU A 159 12.86 2.21 16.65
C LEU A 159 13.08 3.25 17.76
N LYS A 160 12.08 3.50 18.61
CA LYS A 160 12.19 4.41 19.76
C LYS A 160 13.24 3.92 20.75
N LYS A 161 13.20 2.64 21.11
CA LYS A 161 14.16 2.02 22.02
C LYS A 161 15.59 2.11 21.48
N GLN A 162 15.79 1.77 20.21
CA GLN A 162 17.10 1.90 19.55
C GLN A 162 17.61 3.35 19.54
N LYS A 163 16.74 4.33 19.26
CA LYS A 163 17.11 5.76 19.31
C LYS A 163 17.53 6.15 20.73
N GLN A 164 16.78 5.73 21.75
CA GLN A 164 17.07 6.04 23.14
C GLN A 164 18.38 5.41 23.63
N GLU A 165 18.61 4.13 23.32
CA GLU A 165 19.86 3.42 23.63
C GLU A 165 21.06 4.08 22.94
N ARG A 166 20.92 4.43 21.65
CA ARG A 166 21.95 5.17 20.90
C ARG A 166 22.24 6.52 21.56
N LEU A 167 21.21 7.28 21.93
CA LEU A 167 21.38 8.58 22.57
C LEU A 167 22.10 8.48 23.92
N GLN A 168 21.75 7.49 24.74
CA GLN A 168 22.44 7.22 26.01
C GLN A 168 23.91 6.84 25.80
N PHE A 169 24.19 5.96 24.83
CA PHE A 169 25.54 5.59 24.46
C PHE A 169 26.36 6.80 24.01
N LEU A 170 25.80 7.67 23.17
CA LEU A 170 26.47 8.87 22.70
C LEU A 170 26.76 9.86 23.84
N LYS A 171 25.79 10.12 24.73
CA LYS A 171 26.00 11.01 25.88
C LYS A 171 27.17 10.59 26.79
N LEU A 172 27.44 9.29 26.89
CA LEU A 172 28.54 8.76 27.70
C LEU A 172 29.88 8.70 26.95
N ASN A 173 29.86 8.44 25.64
CA ASN A 173 31.05 8.11 24.85
C ASN A 173 31.46 9.21 23.84
N LEU A 174 30.88 10.39 23.91
CA LEU A 174 31.33 11.53 23.10
C LEU A 174 32.81 11.83 23.38
N LYS A 175 33.60 11.97 22.32
CA LYS A 175 34.97 12.48 22.41
C LYS A 175 34.97 13.85 23.10
N PRO A 176 36.00 14.20 23.89
CA PRO A 176 36.13 15.55 24.46
C PRO A 176 36.37 16.59 23.36
N GLU A 177 35.98 17.85 23.59
CA GLU A 177 36.32 18.95 22.68
C GLU A 177 37.83 19.27 22.79
N PRO A 178 38.57 19.38 21.68
CA PRO A 178 39.98 19.75 21.72
C PRO A 178 40.16 21.20 22.19
N PRO A 179 41.26 21.51 22.91
CA PRO A 179 41.51 22.85 23.42
C PRO A 179 41.80 23.85 22.29
N ILE A 180 41.58 25.13 22.58
CA ILE A 180 41.77 26.25 21.63
C ILE A 180 43.20 26.30 21.09
N ASP A 181 44.18 25.96 21.92
CA ASP A 181 45.60 26.07 21.60
C ASP A 181 46.14 24.89 20.78
N ASN A 182 45.28 23.92 20.43
CA ASN A 182 45.68 22.78 19.62
C ASN A 182 45.70 23.16 18.12
N GLU A 183 46.89 23.17 17.52
CA GLU A 183 47.13 23.47 16.09
C GLU A 183 46.40 22.50 15.13
N ASN A 184 46.08 21.30 15.61
CA ASN A 184 45.31 20.31 14.85
C ASN A 184 43.81 20.39 15.10
N SER A 185 43.33 21.43 15.79
CA SER A 185 41.90 21.68 15.97
C SER A 185 41.31 22.45 14.78
N ILE A 186 40.09 22.06 14.40
CA ILE A 186 39.27 22.70 13.39
C ILE A 186 37.98 23.14 14.05
N LYS A 187 37.62 24.41 13.92
CA LYS A 187 36.31 24.91 14.35
C LYS A 187 35.26 24.59 13.30
N LEU A 188 34.22 23.83 13.68
CA LEU A 188 33.08 23.54 12.79
C LEU A 188 31.84 24.31 13.21
N LEU A 189 31.14 24.85 12.22
CA LEU A 189 29.82 25.47 12.34
C LEU A 189 28.80 24.58 11.64
N ILE A 190 27.78 24.13 12.36
CA ILE A 190 26.73 23.24 11.86
C ILE A 190 25.42 24.02 11.91
N LYS A 191 24.83 24.25 10.74
CA LYS A 191 23.57 24.99 10.60
C LYS A 191 22.41 24.01 10.59
N LEU A 192 21.56 24.11 11.60
CA LEU A 192 20.35 23.31 11.73
C LEU A 192 19.21 23.94 10.92
N PRO A 193 18.21 23.14 10.47
CA PRO A 193 17.07 23.68 9.72
C PRO A 193 16.07 24.45 10.58
N ASN A 194 16.13 24.35 11.90
CA ASN A 194 15.37 25.19 12.83
C ASN A 194 15.91 26.63 12.91
N GLY A 195 17.00 26.95 12.20
CA GLY A 195 17.68 28.25 12.24
C GLY A 195 18.75 28.37 13.34
N GLU A 196 18.88 27.37 14.21
CA GLU A 196 19.92 27.32 15.22
C GLU A 196 21.27 26.96 14.58
N ASN A 197 22.34 27.57 15.09
CA ASN A 197 23.69 27.28 14.67
C ASN A 197 24.44 26.65 15.84
N ILE A 198 24.97 25.45 15.61
CA ILE A 198 25.80 24.74 16.57
C ILE A 198 27.26 24.92 16.18
N GLN A 199 28.12 25.22 17.14
CA GLN A 199 29.57 25.27 16.93
C GLN A 199 30.27 24.31 17.87
N ARG A 200 31.32 23.66 17.37
CA ARG A 200 32.19 22.78 18.15
C ARG A 200 33.54 22.60 17.44
N ARG A 201 34.63 22.46 18.21
CA ARG A 201 35.93 22.08 17.66
C ARG A 201 36.08 20.56 17.54
N PHE A 202 36.79 20.14 16.51
CA PHE A 202 37.15 18.76 16.22
C PHE A 202 38.64 18.69 15.87
N LEU A 203 39.26 17.53 16.01
CA LEU A 203 40.63 17.31 15.54
C LEU A 203 40.63 17.01 14.02
N LYS A 204 41.70 17.35 13.32
CA LYS A 204 41.93 16.95 11.91
C LYS A 204 41.81 15.44 11.70
N THR A 205 42.18 14.66 12.72
CA THR A 205 42.08 13.19 12.76
C THR A 205 40.70 12.66 13.08
N ASP A 206 39.75 13.51 13.51
CA ASP A 206 38.37 13.08 13.72
C ASP A 206 37.69 12.80 12.38
N THR A 207 36.67 11.95 12.43
CA THR A 207 35.94 11.46 11.27
C THR A 207 34.61 12.18 11.09
N ILE A 208 34.00 12.05 9.91
CA ILE A 208 32.64 12.55 9.68
C ILE A 208 31.63 11.87 10.62
N ASN A 209 31.84 10.60 10.99
CA ASN A 209 31.01 9.91 11.97
C ASN A 209 31.00 10.61 13.34
N ASP A 210 32.14 11.15 13.79
CA ASP A 210 32.22 11.87 15.06
C ASP A 210 31.37 13.15 15.07
N ILE A 211 31.20 13.78 13.90
CA ILE A 211 30.31 14.93 13.72
C ILE A 211 28.85 14.49 13.80
N TYR A 212 28.50 13.37 13.15
CA TYR A 212 27.16 12.79 13.27
C TYR A 212 26.82 12.47 14.72
N ASP A 213 27.73 11.79 15.42
CA ASP A 213 27.57 11.42 16.83
C ASP A 213 27.38 12.66 17.73
N PHE A 214 28.11 13.74 17.45
CA PHE A 214 27.89 15.01 18.15
C PHE A 214 26.51 15.61 17.89
N ILE A 215 26.05 15.62 16.64
CA ILE A 215 24.75 16.19 16.29
C ILE A 215 23.61 15.35 16.90
N ASP A 216 23.69 14.02 16.76
CA ASP A 216 22.69 13.09 17.28
C ASP A 216 22.62 13.11 18.82
N SER A 217 23.74 13.38 19.51
CA SER A 217 23.78 13.46 20.97
C SER A 217 22.93 14.59 21.57
N ARG A 218 22.63 15.64 20.77
CA ARG A 218 21.81 16.77 21.20
C ARG A 218 20.31 16.48 21.14
N ASP A 219 19.89 15.41 20.47
CA ASP A 219 18.48 15.00 20.28
C ASP A 219 17.53 16.14 19.81
N GLN A 220 18.08 17.13 19.09
CA GLN A 220 17.30 18.24 18.53
C GLN A 220 16.66 17.90 17.18
N ILE A 221 17.13 16.84 16.51
CA ILE A 221 16.74 16.47 15.15
C ILE A 221 15.92 15.17 15.19
N SER A 222 14.72 15.22 14.59
CA SER A 222 13.79 14.08 14.53
C SER A 222 13.64 13.46 13.13
N PHE A 223 14.19 14.11 12.10
CA PHE A 223 14.14 13.65 10.72
C PHE A 223 15.48 13.00 10.32
N LYS A 224 15.47 12.21 9.23
CA LYS A 224 16.70 11.65 8.65
C LYS A 224 17.43 12.74 7.87
N TYR A 225 18.74 12.84 8.07
CA TYR A 225 19.53 13.92 7.47
C TYR A 225 20.87 13.46 6.92
N SER A 226 21.38 14.23 5.97
CA SER A 226 22.72 14.13 5.42
C SER A 226 23.51 15.41 5.73
N LEU A 227 24.81 15.30 5.92
CA LEU A 227 25.69 16.45 6.13
C LEU A 227 26.19 16.97 4.79
N ALA A 228 26.11 18.27 4.58
CA ALA A 228 26.60 18.91 3.37
C ALA A 228 27.53 20.09 3.67
N THR A 229 28.62 20.20 2.90
CA THR A 229 29.52 21.36 2.94
C THR A 229 29.06 22.45 1.96
N ASN A 230 29.54 23.68 2.17
CA ASN A 230 29.23 24.82 1.30
C ASN A 230 29.94 24.74 -0.07
N TYR A 231 31.28 24.83 -0.08
CA TYR A 231 32.08 24.87 -1.31
C TYR A 231 33.46 24.22 -1.11
N PRO A 232 33.87 23.26 -1.97
CA PRO A 232 33.00 22.55 -2.91
C PRO A 232 31.91 21.79 -2.16
N LYS A 233 30.69 21.75 -2.73
CA LYS A 233 29.55 21.07 -2.12
C LYS A 233 29.78 19.56 -2.16
N LYS A 234 29.99 18.96 -0.99
CA LYS A 234 30.07 17.51 -0.78
C LYS A 234 28.93 17.12 0.15
N VAL A 235 28.28 16.00 -0.15
CA VAL A 235 27.20 15.44 0.69
C VAL A 235 27.67 14.12 1.26
N TYR A 236 27.59 13.99 2.58
CA TYR A 236 27.89 12.79 3.34
C TYR A 236 26.55 12.23 3.84
N LYS A 237 26.24 10.98 3.49
CA LYS A 237 25.03 10.28 3.94
C LYS A 237 25.39 9.33 5.07
N ASN A 238 24.49 9.19 6.05
CA ASN A 238 24.69 8.28 7.18
C ASN A 238 24.73 6.79 6.75
N ASP A 239 24.26 6.45 5.55
CA ASP A 239 24.29 5.07 5.03
C ASP A 239 25.65 4.69 4.42
N GLU A 240 26.50 5.67 4.07
CA GLU A 240 27.76 5.45 3.34
C GLU A 240 28.93 5.16 4.29
N ASN A 241 28.95 3.95 4.88
CA ASN A 241 29.95 3.51 5.87
C ASN A 241 31.42 3.87 5.55
N ILE A 242 31.83 3.86 4.28
CA ILE A 242 33.22 4.14 3.89
C ILE A 242 33.55 5.62 4.06
N LYS A 243 32.68 6.54 3.62
CA LYS A 243 32.92 7.99 3.72
C LYS A 243 32.73 8.54 5.12
N LEU A 244 32.04 7.82 5.99
CA LEU A 244 31.88 8.22 7.39
C LEU A 244 33.14 7.99 8.21
N LYS A 245 33.99 7.03 7.79
CA LYS A 245 35.25 6.69 8.45
C LYS A 245 36.45 7.51 7.99
N SER A 246 36.32 8.27 6.90
CA SER A 246 37.38 9.17 6.46
C SER A 246 37.53 10.36 7.41
N THR A 247 38.77 10.75 7.64
CA THR A 247 39.14 11.86 8.53
C THR A 247 38.83 13.21 7.89
N LEU A 248 38.73 14.27 8.70
CA LEU A 248 38.53 15.63 8.21
C LEU A 248 39.72 16.10 7.36
N GLU A 249 40.93 15.68 7.72
CA GLU A 249 42.14 15.93 6.94
C GLU A 249 42.09 15.30 5.54
N GLU A 250 41.71 14.03 5.43
CA GLU A 250 41.54 13.33 4.15
C GLU A 250 40.51 14.00 3.22
N LEU A 251 39.49 14.64 3.81
CA LEU A 251 38.44 15.32 3.07
C LEU A 251 38.80 16.76 2.67
N ASN A 252 40.02 17.20 3.00
CA ASN A 252 40.54 18.56 2.86
C ASN A 252 39.74 19.61 3.64
N ILE A 253 39.21 19.24 4.81
CA ILE A 253 38.50 20.14 5.72
C ILE A 253 39.50 20.59 6.77
N THR A 254 40.33 21.60 6.44
CA THR A 254 41.45 22.02 7.30
C THR A 254 41.19 23.29 8.09
N ASN A 255 40.19 24.09 7.72
CA ASN A 255 39.90 25.40 8.29
C ASN A 255 38.44 25.49 8.79
N LEU A 256 38.01 26.70 9.17
CA LEU A 256 36.63 26.97 9.57
C LEU A 256 35.65 26.48 8.49
N ALA A 257 34.99 25.36 8.75
CA ALA A 257 34.07 24.75 7.82
C ALA A 257 32.62 24.85 8.32
N THR A 258 31.73 25.15 7.38
CA THR A 258 30.29 25.21 7.63
C THR A 258 29.61 24.00 7.03
N PHE A 259 28.91 23.25 7.87
CA PHE A 259 28.05 22.14 7.51
C PHE A 259 26.57 22.56 7.56
N TYR A 260 25.78 21.95 6.69
CA TYR A 260 24.34 22.10 6.60
C TYR A 260 23.69 20.73 6.68
N LEU A 261 22.53 20.64 7.32
CA LEU A 261 21.72 19.43 7.32
C LEU A 261 20.78 19.45 6.11
N ILE A 262 20.80 18.38 5.34
CA ILE A 262 19.85 18.12 4.25
C ILE A 262 18.91 17.01 4.69
N GLU A 263 17.62 17.31 4.82
CA GLU A 263 16.56 16.32 5.05
C GLU A 263 16.30 15.50 3.77
N PHE A 264 16.01 14.21 3.92
CA PHE A 264 15.62 13.32 2.80
C PHE A 264 14.59 12.25 3.19
#